data_AF-A0A0H2VFM9-F1
#
_entry.id   AF-A0A0H2VFM9-F1
#
_cell.length_a   1.000
_cell.length_b   1.000
_cell.length_c   1.000
_cell.angle_alpha   90.00
_cell.angle_beta   90.00
_cell.angle_gamma   90.00
#
_symmetry.space_group_name_H-M   'P 1'
#
loop_
_entity.id
_entity.type
_entity.pdbx_description
1 polymer ?
#
loop_
_entity_poly.entity_id
_entity_poly.type
_entity_poly.pdbx_seq_one_letter_code
_entity_poly.pdbx_strand_id
1 'polypeptide(L)'
;MNKLLQSLSALGVSATLVTPNLNAEATTNTEPQLKGVNDIVIEKGQEYNLLKGISAYDKEDGDLTHKIKIDGQVDTSKAGKYKVKYQVTDSDGAEKTSIRNIEVK
;
A
#
# COMPACT_ATOMS: atom_id res chain seq x y z
N MET A 1 0.71 -34.50 -13.79
CA MET A 1 -0.70 -34.95 -13.64
C MET A 1 -1.53 -34.28 -14.71
N ASN A 2 -2.22 -35.12 -15.49
CA ASN A 2 -3.14 -34.84 -16.60
C ASN A 2 -4.31 -33.94 -16.12
N LYS A 3 -5.10 -33.20 -16.91
CA LYS A 3 -5.69 -33.38 -18.26
C LYS A 3 -6.07 -31.97 -18.80
N LEU A 4 -5.77 -31.62 -20.05
CA LEU A 4 -6.64 -31.69 -21.25
C LEU A 4 -8.01 -30.98 -21.11
N LEU A 5 -8.26 -29.95 -21.95
CA LEU A 5 -9.47 -29.85 -22.78
C LEU A 5 -9.13 -29.10 -24.09
N GLN A 6 -9.30 -29.81 -25.21
CA GLN A 6 -9.46 -29.26 -26.56
C GLN A 6 -10.96 -28.89 -26.75
N SER A 7 -11.46 -28.11 -27.70
CA SER A 7 -11.07 -27.65 -29.04
C SER A 7 -12.08 -26.56 -29.48
N LEU A 8 -11.79 -25.90 -30.62
CA LEU A 8 -12.73 -25.47 -31.68
C LEU A 8 -12.86 -23.94 -31.89
N SER A 9 -12.27 -23.45 -32.99
CA SER A 9 -13.05 -22.66 -33.95
C SER A 9 -12.38 -22.68 -35.32
N ALA A 10 -13.25 -22.57 -36.31
CA ALA A 10 -13.06 -22.87 -37.71
C ALA A 10 -12.10 -21.92 -38.46
N LEU A 11 -11.66 -22.44 -39.62
CA LEU A 11 -11.35 -21.75 -40.87
C LEU A 11 -10.40 -20.54 -40.80
N GLY A 12 -9.13 -20.82 -41.12
CA GLY A 12 -8.34 -20.04 -42.09
C GLY A 12 -8.19 -18.54 -41.86
N VAL A 13 -7.16 -18.15 -41.12
CA VAL A 13 -6.40 -16.90 -41.36
C VAL A 13 -4.93 -17.21 -41.08
N SER A 14 -4.05 -16.97 -42.04
CA SER A 14 -2.60 -17.01 -41.80
C SER A 14 -2.22 -15.80 -40.94
N ALA A 15 -2.06 -16.01 -39.64
CA ALA A 15 -1.44 -15.04 -38.76
C ALA A 15 -0.09 -15.61 -38.31
N THR A 16 1.00 -15.01 -38.80
CA THR A 16 2.34 -15.27 -38.28
C THR A 16 2.36 -14.85 -36.82
N LEU A 17 2.34 -15.83 -35.91
CA LEU A 17 2.47 -15.61 -34.47
C LEU A 17 3.92 -15.21 -34.20
N VAL A 18 4.18 -13.90 -34.17
CA VAL A 18 5.31 -13.36 -33.39
C VAL A 18 4.99 -13.64 -31.92
N THR A 19 5.54 -14.72 -31.38
CA THR A 19 5.50 -14.99 -29.95
C THR A 19 6.23 -13.85 -29.23
N PRO A 20 5.59 -13.03 -28.38
CA PRO A 20 6.35 -12.21 -27.46
C PRO A 20 7.07 -13.18 -26.51
N ASN A 21 8.40 -13.14 -26.54
CA ASN A 21 9.22 -13.79 -25.52
C ASN A 21 8.97 -13.09 -24.18
N LEU A 22 7.93 -13.50 -23.47
CA LEU A 22 7.62 -13.06 -22.13
C LEU A 22 8.40 -13.95 -21.16
N ASN A 23 9.70 -13.70 -21.05
CA ASN A 23 10.48 -14.15 -19.91
C ASN A 23 10.15 -13.21 -18.72
N ALA A 24 8.89 -13.23 -18.28
CA ALA A 24 8.46 -12.57 -17.06
C ALA A 24 8.91 -13.45 -15.89
N GLU A 25 10.08 -13.16 -15.35
CA GLU A 25 10.45 -13.70 -14.04
C GLU A 25 9.46 -13.13 -13.04
N ALA A 26 8.55 -13.98 -12.54
CA ALA A 26 7.66 -13.60 -11.46
C ALA A 26 8.52 -13.39 -10.21
N THR A 27 8.88 -12.14 -9.93
CA THR A 27 9.42 -11.74 -8.64
C THR A 27 8.30 -11.87 -7.61
N THR A 28 8.61 -12.49 -6.47
CA THR A 28 7.67 -12.54 -5.35
C THR A 28 7.58 -11.13 -4.75
N ASN A 29 6.43 -10.47 -4.84
CA ASN A 29 6.19 -9.20 -4.16
C ASN A 29 5.67 -9.44 -2.73
N THR A 30 6.16 -8.68 -1.75
CA THR A 30 5.66 -8.71 -0.37
C THR A 30 4.92 -7.42 -0.02
N GLU A 31 4.01 -7.46 0.96
CA GLU A 31 3.35 -6.23 1.39
C GLU A 31 4.32 -5.30 2.13
N PRO A 32 4.23 -3.97 1.92
CA PRO A 32 5.05 -3.02 2.64
C PRO A 32 4.73 -3.03 4.14
N GLN A 33 5.74 -2.75 4.96
CA GLN A 33 5.61 -2.59 6.40
C GLN A 33 5.50 -1.12 6.77
N LEU A 34 4.51 -0.78 7.60
CA LEU A 34 4.29 0.56 8.11
C LEU A 34 4.56 0.57 9.63
N LYS A 35 5.48 1.43 10.09
CA LYS A 35 5.95 1.49 11.48
C LYS A 35 5.65 2.86 12.09
N GLY A 36 5.47 2.90 13.42
CA GLY A 36 5.26 4.14 14.18
C GLY A 36 3.82 4.66 14.25
N VAL A 37 2.85 3.91 13.69
CA VAL A 37 1.41 4.24 13.75
C VAL A 37 0.79 3.68 15.02
N ASN A 38 1.27 4.18 16.15
CA ASN A 38 0.72 3.88 17.47
C ASN A 38 -0.24 4.99 17.90
N ASP A 39 -1.30 4.62 18.60
CA ASP A 39 -2.22 5.59 19.22
C ASP A 39 -1.49 6.54 20.16
N ILE A 40 -1.96 7.78 20.23
CA ILE A 40 -1.34 8.83 21.04
C ILE A 40 -2.37 9.71 21.73
N VAL A 41 -1.88 10.39 22.75
CA VAL A 41 -2.58 11.44 23.47
C VAL A 41 -1.77 12.73 23.31
N ILE A 42 -2.45 13.84 23.03
CA ILE A 42 -1.85 15.18 22.97
C ILE A 42 -2.71 16.17 23.75
N GLU A 43 -2.08 17.22 24.26
CA GLU A 43 -2.79 18.30 24.95
C GLU A 43 -3.46 19.25 23.96
N LYS A 44 -4.55 19.88 24.37
CA LYS A 44 -5.22 20.91 23.58
C LYS A 44 -4.26 22.05 23.20
N GLY A 45 -4.26 22.39 21.91
CA GLY A 45 -3.41 23.43 21.32
C GLY A 45 -1.97 22.97 21.05
N GLN A 46 -1.61 21.73 21.38
CA GLN A 46 -0.29 21.21 21.08
C GLN A 46 -0.11 21.07 19.56
N GLU A 47 1.01 21.59 19.04
CA GLU A 47 1.42 21.34 17.67
C GLU A 47 1.84 19.88 17.50
N TYR A 48 1.30 19.21 16.48
CA TYR A 48 1.59 17.80 16.22
C TYR A 48 1.75 17.53 14.72
N ASN A 49 2.93 17.04 14.32
CA ASN A 49 3.19 16.59 12.96
C ASN A 49 2.72 15.13 12.79
N LEU A 50 1.76 14.91 11.90
CA LEU A 50 1.17 13.60 11.63
C LEU A 50 2.17 12.56 11.11
N LEU A 51 3.29 12.96 10.49
CA LEU A 51 4.34 12.05 10.00
C LEU A 51 5.44 11.77 11.03
N LYS A 52 5.42 12.43 12.19
CA LYS A 52 6.50 12.29 13.17
C LYS A 52 6.63 10.83 13.63
N GLY A 53 7.80 10.25 13.36
CA GLY A 53 8.15 8.89 13.75
C GLY A 53 7.48 7.79 12.93
N ILE A 54 6.86 8.12 11.80
CA ILE A 54 6.25 7.15 10.90
C ILE A 54 7.21 6.86 9.75
N SER A 55 7.38 5.58 9.43
CA SER A 55 8.20 5.13 8.30
C SER A 55 7.52 3.97 7.60
N ALA A 56 7.80 3.79 6.31
CA ALA A 56 7.36 2.64 5.54
C ALA A 56 8.57 2.00 4.86
N TYR A 57 8.64 0.67 4.90
CA TYR A 57 9.71 -0.10 4.28
C TYR A 57 9.12 -1.35 3.65
N ASP A 58 9.54 -1.63 2.43
CA ASP A 58 9.23 -2.85 1.71
C ASP A 58 10.51 -3.63 1.42
N LYS A 59 10.42 -4.97 1.37
CA LYS A 59 11.59 -5.82 1.22
C LYS A 59 12.19 -5.71 -0.19
N GLU A 60 11.35 -5.58 -1.21
CA GLU A 60 11.73 -5.52 -2.62
C GLU A 60 11.95 -4.06 -3.07
N ASP A 61 11.17 -3.12 -2.55
CA ASP A 61 11.15 -1.71 -2.92
C ASP A 61 12.04 -0.79 -2.03
N GLY A 62 12.41 -1.24 -0.83
CA GLY A 62 13.20 -0.45 0.12
C GLY A 62 12.39 0.60 0.89
N ASP A 63 12.95 1.78 1.10
CA ASP A 63 12.30 2.85 1.88
C ASP A 63 11.17 3.54 1.09
N LEU A 64 9.95 3.33 1.55
CA LEU A 64 8.72 3.87 0.98
C LEU A 64 8.12 5.00 1.83
N THR A 65 8.85 5.54 2.81
CA THR A 65 8.35 6.56 3.74
C THR A 65 7.80 7.80 3.02
N HIS A 66 8.42 8.17 1.90
CA HIS A 66 7.98 9.28 1.06
C HIS A 66 6.68 9.00 0.27
N LYS A 67 6.25 7.73 0.16
CA LYS A 67 5.01 7.32 -0.50
C LYS A 67 3.82 7.22 0.47
N ILE A 68 4.03 7.48 1.77
CA ILE A 68 2.95 7.41 2.76
C ILE A 68 1.91 8.50 2.48
N LYS A 69 0.67 8.08 2.24
CA LYS A 69 -0.51 8.92 2.13
C LYS A 69 -1.20 9.00 3.49
N ILE A 70 -1.62 10.20 3.86
CA ILE A 70 -2.33 10.48 5.11
C ILE A 70 -3.73 10.95 4.77
N ASP A 71 -4.73 10.37 5.43
CA ASP A 71 -6.13 10.74 5.29
C ASP A 71 -6.74 10.92 6.67
N GLY A 72 -7.43 12.04 6.87
CA GLY A 72 -7.95 12.49 8.16
C GLY A 72 -7.38 13.84 8.60
N GLN A 73 -8.14 14.53 9.45
CA GLN A 73 -7.79 15.83 10.00
C GLN A 73 -7.91 15.79 11.53
N VAL A 74 -6.95 16.39 12.22
CA VAL A 74 -6.95 16.52 13.67
C VAL A 74 -7.08 17.99 14.02
N ASP A 75 -8.14 18.35 14.74
CA ASP A 75 -8.29 19.69 15.31
C ASP A 75 -7.78 19.68 16.75
N THR A 76 -6.53 20.09 16.95
CA THR A 76 -5.92 20.09 18.29
C THR A 76 -6.51 21.15 19.22
N SER A 77 -7.36 22.06 18.73
CA SER A 77 -8.03 23.06 19.57
C SER A 77 -9.28 22.51 20.29
N LYS A 78 -9.74 21.33 19.90
CA LYS A 78 -10.95 20.69 20.45
C LYS A 78 -10.57 19.34 21.07
N ALA A 79 -10.94 19.15 22.32
CA ALA A 79 -10.82 17.86 22.96
C ALA A 79 -11.70 16.83 22.23
N GLY A 80 -11.19 15.62 22.06
CA GLY A 80 -11.87 14.59 21.28
C GLY A 80 -10.94 13.52 20.75
N LYS A 81 -11.54 12.49 20.13
CA LYS A 81 -10.80 11.41 19.49
C LYS A 81 -10.88 11.57 17.98
N TYR A 82 -9.71 11.61 17.35
CA TYR A 82 -9.53 11.76 15.92
C TYR A 82 -8.91 10.49 15.35
N LYS A 83 -9.32 10.12 14.14
CA LYS A 83 -8.76 8.98 13.42
C LYS A 83 -7.98 9.49 12.23
N VAL A 84 -6.74 9.03 12.10
CA VAL A 84 -5.88 9.33 10.96
C VAL A 84 -5.47 8.00 10.32
N LYS A 85 -5.74 7.87 9.03
CA LYS A 85 -5.40 6.70 8.22
C LYS A 85 -4.10 6.96 7.48
N TYR A 86 -3.19 6.01 7.56
CA TYR A 86 -1.92 6.00 6.84
C TYR A 86 -1.95 4.85 5.85
N GLN A 87 -1.63 5.13 4.60
CA GLN A 87 -1.58 4.14 3.52
C GLN A 87 -0.26 4.24 2.77
N VAL A 88 0.32 3.12 2.40
CA VAL A 88 1.47 3.03 1.51
C VAL A 88 1.22 1.94 0.47
N THR A 89 1.64 2.20 -0.77
CA THR A 89 1.55 1.30 -1.91
C THR A 89 2.96 1.12 -2.46
N ASP A 90 3.39 -0.13 -2.67
CA ASP A 90 4.68 -0.45 -3.30
C ASP A 90 4.65 -0.25 -4.83
N SER A 91 5.73 -0.61 -5.53
CA SER A 91 5.80 -0.45 -6.99
C SER A 91 4.99 -1.49 -7.77
N ASP A 92 4.78 -2.66 -7.18
CA ASP A 92 4.06 -3.81 -7.75
C ASP A 92 2.55 -3.81 -7.39
N GLY A 93 2.11 -2.83 -6.61
CA GLY A 93 0.73 -2.56 -6.26
C GLY A 93 0.23 -3.18 -4.94
N ALA A 94 1.08 -3.80 -4.11
CA ALA A 94 0.63 -4.21 -2.77
C ALA A 94 0.53 -3.01 -1.83
N GLU A 95 -0.43 -3.07 -0.92
CA GLU A 95 -0.82 -1.93 -0.09
C GLU A 95 -0.86 -2.29 1.39
N LYS A 96 -0.42 -1.35 2.23
CA LYS A 96 -0.62 -1.41 3.68
C LYS A 96 -1.35 -0.18 4.19
N THR A 97 -2.38 -0.43 4.99
CA THR A 97 -3.14 0.62 5.69
C THR A 97 -3.03 0.43 7.20
N SER A 98 -2.90 1.52 7.95
CA SER A 98 -2.94 1.52 9.41
C SER A 98 -3.66 2.77 9.93
N ILE A 99 -4.37 2.64 11.05
CA ILE A 99 -5.14 3.73 11.65
C ILE A 99 -4.48 4.12 12.96
N ARG A 100 -4.32 5.44 13.16
CA ARG A 100 -3.91 6.05 14.42
C ARG A 100 -5.10 6.75 15.06
N ASN A 101 -5.38 6.42 16.31
CA ASN A 101 -6.27 7.21 17.15
C ASN A 101 -5.46 8.27 17.89
N ILE A 102 -5.89 9.53 17.77
CA ILE A 102 -5.29 10.67 18.44
C ILE A 102 -6.34 11.23 19.39
N GLU A 103 -6.06 11.18 20.69
CA GLU A 103 -6.91 11.77 21.72
C GLU A 103 -6.36 13.13 22.12
N VAL A 104 -7.15 14.18 21.89
CA VAL A 104 -6.87 15.54 22.36
C VAL A 104 -7.57 15.72 23.71
N LYS A 105 -6.81 16.12 24.72
CA LYS A 105 -7.29 16.34 26.10
C LYS A 105 -7.26 17.82 26.46
#